data_AF-A0A7J4I6L9-F1
#
_entry.id   AF-A0A7J4I6L9-F1
#
_cell.length_a   1.000
_cell.length_b   1.000
_cell.length_c   1.000
_cell.angle_alpha   90.00
_cell.angle_beta   90.00
_cell.angle_gamma   90.00
#
_symmetry.space_group_name_H-M   'P 1'
#
loop_
_entity.id
_entity.type
_entity.pdbx_description
1 polymer ?
#
loop_
_entity_poly.entity_id
_entity_poly.type
_entity_poly.pdbx_seq_one_letter_code
_entity_poly.pdbx_strand_id
1 'polypeptide(L)'
;MNPFRMRFSHVELQHLLRAWIVISLAFAMMNSGGFSVTPGFLVAAIISAVTVGTGFLLHELMHKYLAQKYGCHAEFRAFDFMLLIAFVLALIRSPILFAAPGAVFISGNVNIARNGRISAAGPMTNIVLAAAFLGVKILLLPFFPSGLLAQVASYGASINAWLAVFNMLPFMGLDGSKVLYWNTRAYAALLFLSIGMMVLAHAV
;
A
#
# COMPACT_ATOMS: atom_id res chain seq x y z
N MET A 1 15.90 -1.71 26.53
CA MET A 1 14.88 -2.24 25.59
C MET A 1 15.37 -2.00 24.18
N ASN A 2 15.37 -3.01 23.31
CA ASN A 2 15.90 -2.88 21.96
C ASN A 2 15.00 -1.92 21.13
N PRO A 3 15.51 -0.77 20.65
CA PRO A 3 14.71 0.23 19.94
C PRO A 3 14.22 -0.24 18.56
N PHE A 4 14.67 -1.42 18.11
CA PHE A 4 14.38 -1.97 16.78
C PHE A 4 13.25 -3.02 16.76
N ARG A 5 12.73 -3.47 17.90
CA ARG A 5 11.72 -4.54 17.92
C ARG A 5 10.31 -3.96 17.96
N MET A 6 9.62 -4.01 16.82
CA MET A 6 8.18 -3.72 16.76
C MET A 6 7.40 -4.74 17.60
N ARG A 7 6.37 -4.27 18.30
CA ARG A 7 5.48 -5.10 19.12
C ARG A 7 4.24 -5.46 18.32
N PHE A 8 3.87 -6.73 18.26
CA PHE A 8 2.68 -7.22 17.57
C PHE A 8 1.80 -8.01 18.53
N SER A 9 0.49 -7.90 18.37
CA SER A 9 -0.47 -8.79 19.01
C SER A 9 -0.80 -9.96 18.07
N HIS A 10 -1.30 -11.06 18.64
CA HIS A 10 -1.80 -12.17 17.82
C HIS A 10 -2.98 -11.78 16.94
N VAL A 11 -3.88 -10.91 17.46
CA VAL A 11 -5.06 -10.46 16.71
C VAL A 11 -4.65 -9.58 15.54
N GLU A 12 -3.68 -8.70 15.76
CA GLU A 12 -3.13 -7.84 14.72
C GLU A 12 -2.50 -8.65 13.59
N LEU A 13 -1.70 -9.68 13.91
CA LEU A 13 -1.09 -10.53 12.88
C LEU A 13 -2.16 -11.25 12.04
N GLN A 14 -3.24 -11.72 12.67
CA GLN A 14 -4.38 -12.30 11.96
C GLN A 14 -5.07 -11.27 11.07
N HIS A 15 -5.25 -10.03 11.53
CA HIS A 15 -5.90 -8.97 10.76
C HIS A 15 -5.02 -8.54 9.57
N LEU A 16 -3.71 -8.39 9.77
CA LEU A 16 -2.75 -8.11 8.69
C LEU A 16 -2.78 -9.22 7.64
N LEU A 17 -2.75 -10.49 8.07
CA LEU A 17 -2.78 -11.63 7.16
C LEU A 17 -4.10 -11.69 6.38
N ARG A 18 -5.25 -11.49 7.04
CA ARG A 18 -6.56 -11.44 6.37
C ARG A 18 -6.63 -10.31 5.35
N ALA A 19 -6.24 -9.10 5.73
CA ALA A 19 -6.22 -7.95 4.83
C ALA A 19 -5.29 -8.20 3.64
N TRP A 20 -4.09 -8.72 3.88
CA TRP A 20 -3.13 -9.08 2.83
C TRP A 20 -3.73 -10.08 1.83
N ILE A 21 -4.33 -11.17 2.31
CA ILE A 21 -4.97 -12.18 1.45
C ILE A 21 -6.12 -11.57 0.64
N VAL A 22 -7.05 -10.87 1.29
CA VAL A 22 -8.25 -10.36 0.62
C VAL A 22 -7.91 -9.30 -0.42
N ILE A 23 -7.01 -8.36 -0.11
CA ILE A 23 -6.57 -7.34 -1.07
C ILE A 23 -5.86 -7.98 -2.25
N SER A 24 -4.97 -8.95 -2.00
CA SER A 24 -4.24 -9.64 -3.06
C SER A 24 -5.18 -10.37 -4.01
N LEU A 25 -6.20 -11.06 -3.47
CA LEU A 25 -7.22 -11.73 -4.26
C LEU A 25 -8.12 -10.74 -5.02
N ALA A 26 -8.53 -9.64 -4.38
CA ALA A 26 -9.34 -8.60 -5.01
C ALA A 26 -8.64 -8.02 -6.25
N PHE A 27 -7.39 -7.61 -6.12
CA PHE A 27 -6.61 -7.08 -7.24
C PHE A 27 -6.28 -8.15 -8.30
N ALA A 28 -6.06 -9.40 -7.89
CA ALA A 28 -5.87 -10.51 -8.82
C ALA A 28 -7.09 -10.75 -9.70
N MET A 29 -8.29 -10.72 -9.11
CA MET A 29 -9.56 -10.84 -9.85
C MET A 29 -9.74 -9.68 -10.82
N MET A 30 -9.41 -8.45 -10.41
CA MET A 30 -9.48 -7.29 -11.31
C MET A 30 -8.53 -7.43 -12.50
N ASN A 31 -7.30 -7.90 -12.27
CA ASN A 31 -6.28 -8.01 -13.32
C ASN A 31 -6.51 -9.21 -14.26
N SER A 32 -7.11 -10.30 -13.77
CA SER A 32 -7.37 -11.52 -14.55
C SER A 32 -8.77 -11.57 -15.18
N GLY A 33 -9.57 -10.53 -14.99
CA GLY A 33 -10.92 -10.45 -15.57
C GLY A 33 -11.96 -11.28 -14.82
N GLY A 34 -11.76 -11.59 -13.54
CA GLY A 34 -12.73 -12.26 -12.66
C GLY A 34 -12.11 -13.35 -11.78
N PHE A 35 -12.94 -13.98 -10.96
CA PHE A 35 -12.52 -15.16 -10.21
C PHE A 35 -12.49 -16.38 -11.12
N SER A 36 -11.36 -17.09 -11.16
CA SER A 36 -11.17 -18.29 -11.96
C SER A 36 -10.12 -19.20 -11.30
N VAL A 37 -10.22 -20.51 -11.48
CA VAL A 37 -9.19 -21.47 -10.99
C VAL A 37 -8.27 -21.87 -12.15
N THR A 38 -7.79 -20.88 -12.90
CA THR A 38 -6.85 -21.10 -14.02
C THR A 38 -5.42 -20.79 -13.59
N PRO A 39 -4.40 -21.39 -14.25
CA PRO A 39 -3.01 -21.04 -14.01
C PRO A 39 -2.73 -19.53 -14.16
N GLY A 40 -3.40 -18.86 -15.10
CA GLY A 40 -3.30 -17.40 -15.27
C GLY A 40 -3.81 -16.62 -14.06
N PHE A 41 -4.89 -17.06 -13.42
CA PHE A 41 -5.38 -16.46 -12.18
C PHE A 41 -4.37 -16.65 -11.04
N LEU A 42 -3.80 -17.85 -10.89
CA LEU A 42 -2.78 -18.11 -9.86
C LEU A 42 -1.56 -17.21 -10.04
N VAL A 43 -1.10 -17.00 -11.27
CA VAL A 43 -0.02 -16.05 -11.58
C VAL A 43 -0.42 -14.63 -11.20
N ALA A 44 -1.61 -14.18 -11.57
CA ALA A 44 -2.12 -12.86 -11.19
C ALA A 44 -2.25 -12.67 -9.66
N ALA A 45 -2.63 -13.73 -8.94
CA ALA A 45 -2.71 -13.74 -7.48
C ALA A 45 -1.32 -13.62 -6.84
N ILE A 46 -0.33 -14.35 -7.34
CA ILE A 46 1.06 -14.24 -6.87
C ILE A 46 1.60 -12.84 -7.13
N ILE A 47 1.40 -12.31 -8.35
CA ILE A 47 1.81 -10.96 -8.71
C ILE A 47 1.17 -9.95 -7.75
N SER A 48 -0.15 -10.01 -7.58
CA SER A 48 -0.88 -9.07 -6.72
C SER A 48 -0.48 -9.17 -5.24
N ALA A 49 -0.19 -10.38 -4.76
CA ALA A 49 0.29 -10.61 -3.41
C ALA A 49 1.67 -10.00 -3.16
N VAL A 50 2.58 -10.15 -4.12
CA VAL A 50 3.95 -9.63 -4.06
C VAL A 50 4.01 -8.13 -4.29
N THR A 51 3.07 -7.53 -5.03
CA THR A 51 3.09 -6.09 -5.34
C THR A 51 2.13 -5.29 -4.48
N VAL A 52 0.82 -5.56 -4.58
CA VAL A 52 -0.24 -4.80 -3.90
C VAL A 52 -0.28 -5.18 -2.43
N GLY A 53 -0.27 -6.48 -2.14
CA GLY A 53 -0.33 -7.00 -0.79
C GLY A 53 0.87 -6.51 0.04
N THR A 54 2.09 -6.66 -0.48
CA THR A 54 3.29 -6.14 0.22
C THR A 54 3.29 -4.62 0.29
N GLY A 55 2.85 -3.92 -0.76
CA GLY A 55 2.76 -2.46 -0.79
C GLY A 55 1.84 -1.92 0.30
N PHE A 56 0.68 -2.52 0.46
CA PHE A 56 -0.25 -2.23 1.55
C PHE A 56 0.33 -2.61 2.92
N LEU A 57 0.86 -3.82 3.06
CA LEU A 57 1.35 -4.32 4.34
C LEU A 57 2.52 -3.46 4.86
N LEU A 58 3.50 -3.16 4.00
CA LEU A 58 4.64 -2.33 4.36
C LEU A 58 4.22 -0.88 4.63
N HIS A 59 3.22 -0.35 3.94
CA HIS A 59 2.63 0.97 4.22
C HIS A 59 2.10 1.05 5.66
N GLU A 60 1.21 0.14 6.05
CA GLU A 60 0.62 0.11 7.40
C GLU A 60 1.68 -0.17 8.47
N LEU A 61 2.60 -1.10 8.21
CA LEU A 61 3.71 -1.38 9.10
C LEU A 61 4.61 -0.16 9.31
N MET A 62 4.75 0.72 8.31
CA MET A 62 5.55 1.92 8.44
C MET A 62 4.91 2.96 9.35
N HIS A 63 3.58 3.15 9.26
CA HIS A 63 2.85 3.98 10.23
C HIS A 63 3.06 3.47 11.64
N LYS A 64 2.88 2.16 11.83
CA LYS A 64 3.02 1.50 13.12
C LYS A 64 4.43 1.63 13.67
N TYR A 65 5.44 1.33 12.86
CA TYR A 65 6.85 1.43 13.27
C TYR A 65 7.15 2.83 13.79
N LEU A 66 6.77 3.88 13.04
CA LEU A 66 7.09 5.24 13.42
C LEU A 66 6.32 5.68 14.68
N ALA A 67 5.06 5.24 14.82
CA ALA A 67 4.27 5.47 16.02
C ALA A 67 4.90 4.80 17.27
N GLN A 68 5.31 3.54 17.15
CA GLN A 68 5.99 2.81 18.24
C GLN A 68 7.36 3.43 18.56
N LYS A 69 8.08 3.92 17.55
CA LYS A 69 9.34 4.67 17.74
C LYS A 69 9.14 5.97 18.51
N TYR A 70 7.97 6.60 18.38
CA TYR A 70 7.58 7.75 19.22
C TYR A 70 7.05 7.38 20.61
N GLY A 71 7.11 6.08 20.98
CA GLY A 71 6.64 5.59 22.27
C GLY A 71 5.13 5.44 22.37
N CYS A 72 4.41 5.50 21.26
CA CYS A 72 2.96 5.29 21.23
C CYS A 72 2.63 3.80 21.12
N HIS A 73 1.50 3.40 21.68
CA HIS A 73 0.93 2.09 21.37
C HIS A 73 0.27 2.18 19.99
N ALA A 74 0.58 1.23 19.12
CA ALA A 74 0.06 1.20 17.76
C ALA A 74 -0.25 -0.23 17.33
N GLU A 75 -1.45 -0.46 16.81
CA GLU A 75 -1.95 -1.78 16.41
C GLU A 75 -2.83 -1.68 15.16
N PHE A 76 -2.54 -2.49 14.15
CA PHE A 76 -3.39 -2.60 12.96
C PHE A 76 -4.68 -3.37 13.25
N ARG A 77 -5.81 -2.84 12.79
CA ARG A 77 -7.10 -3.55 12.78
C ARG A 77 -7.70 -3.48 11.39
N ALA A 78 -7.95 -4.66 10.82
CA ALA A 78 -8.74 -4.80 9.61
C ALA A 78 -10.21 -4.43 9.84
N PHE A 79 -10.83 -3.86 8.81
CA PHE A 79 -12.27 -3.62 8.74
C PHE A 79 -12.90 -4.68 7.84
N ASP A 80 -13.39 -5.77 8.43
CA ASP A 80 -13.91 -6.93 7.69
C ASP A 80 -15.01 -6.54 6.70
N PHE A 81 -15.85 -5.56 7.05
CA PHE A 81 -16.87 -5.03 6.15
C PHE A 81 -16.29 -4.36 4.90
N MET A 82 -15.21 -3.57 5.05
CA MET A 82 -14.54 -2.93 3.91
C MET A 82 -13.73 -3.93 3.08
N LEU A 83 -13.16 -4.95 3.72
CA LEU A 83 -12.54 -6.08 3.03
C LEU A 83 -13.56 -6.85 2.18
N LEU A 84 -14.76 -7.10 2.74
CA LEU A 84 -15.87 -7.73 2.01
C LEU A 84 -16.32 -6.85 0.84
N ILE A 85 -16.48 -5.54 1.04
CA ILE A 85 -16.82 -4.60 -0.04
C ILE A 85 -15.76 -4.64 -1.13
N ALA A 86 -14.47 -4.55 -0.80
CA ALA A 86 -13.39 -4.59 -1.77
C ALA A 86 -13.43 -5.91 -2.58
N PHE A 87 -13.67 -7.04 -1.92
CA PHE A 87 -13.82 -8.33 -2.56
C PHE A 87 -15.02 -8.39 -3.51
N VAL A 88 -16.20 -7.91 -3.07
CA VAL A 88 -17.42 -7.88 -3.90
C VAL A 88 -17.27 -6.93 -5.09
N LEU A 89 -16.70 -5.75 -4.88
CA LEU A 89 -16.42 -4.77 -5.94
C LEU A 89 -15.47 -5.36 -7.00
N ALA A 90 -14.45 -6.12 -6.57
CA ALA A 90 -13.58 -6.85 -7.47
C ALA A 90 -14.32 -7.97 -8.23
N LEU A 91 -15.23 -8.69 -7.59
CA LEU A 91 -16.06 -9.71 -8.23
C LEU A 91 -16.96 -9.13 -9.34
N ILE A 92 -17.59 -7.98 -9.09
CA ILE A 92 -18.46 -7.31 -10.07
C ILE A 92 -17.69 -6.43 -11.07
N ARG A 93 -16.36 -6.39 -10.98
CA ARG A 93 -15.47 -5.59 -11.84
C ARG A 93 -15.78 -4.09 -11.80
N SER A 94 -16.04 -3.57 -10.60
CA SER A 94 -16.21 -2.14 -10.40
C SER A 94 -14.93 -1.39 -10.81
N PRO A 95 -15.03 -0.29 -11.58
CA PRO A 95 -13.89 0.57 -11.87
C PRO A 95 -13.41 1.33 -10.62
N ILE A 96 -14.26 1.38 -9.59
CA ILE A 96 -13.98 2.00 -8.30
C ILE A 96 -13.68 0.86 -7.33
N LEU A 97 -12.40 0.63 -7.04
CA LEU A 97 -11.98 -0.23 -5.93
C LEU A 97 -11.58 0.67 -4.76
N PHE A 98 -12.56 0.98 -3.90
CA PHE A 98 -12.29 1.57 -2.61
C PHE A 98 -11.99 0.45 -1.62
N ALA A 99 -10.71 0.26 -1.32
CA ALA A 99 -10.28 -0.60 -0.23
C ALA A 99 -9.72 0.30 0.87
N ALA A 100 -10.51 0.54 1.91
CA ALA A 100 -10.01 0.95 3.23
C ALA A 100 -9.92 -0.33 4.08
N PRO A 101 -8.93 -1.20 3.86
CA PRO A 101 -8.90 -2.55 4.40
C PRO A 101 -8.76 -2.59 5.93
N GLY A 102 -8.30 -1.49 6.52
CA GLY A 102 -8.10 -1.33 7.95
C GLY A 102 -7.36 -0.04 8.22
N ALA A 103 -6.96 0.14 9.48
CA ALA A 103 -6.10 1.24 9.88
C ALA A 103 -5.23 0.83 11.07
N VAL A 104 -4.07 1.48 11.20
CA VAL A 104 -3.28 1.45 12.45
C VAL A 104 -3.89 2.41 13.46
N PHE A 105 -4.43 1.84 14.54
CA PHE A 105 -4.92 2.60 15.68
C PHE A 105 -3.75 2.97 16.59
N ILE A 106 -3.59 4.28 16.84
CA ILE A 106 -2.47 4.83 17.60
C ILE A 106 -3.01 5.49 18.86
N SER A 107 -2.51 5.08 20.02
CA SER A 107 -2.81 5.67 21.32
C SER A 107 -1.54 6.12 22.03
N GLY A 108 -1.57 7.33 22.58
CA GLY A 108 -0.43 7.96 23.22
C GLY A 108 -0.33 9.45 22.90
N ASN A 109 0.78 10.07 23.28
CA ASN A 109 1.01 11.49 23.04
C ASN A 109 1.48 11.75 21.59
N VAL A 110 0.51 11.87 20.70
CA VAL A 110 0.69 12.20 19.28
C VAL A 110 0.26 13.64 19.04
N ASN A 111 1.23 14.55 18.96
CA ASN A 111 0.97 15.91 18.51
C ASN A 111 0.81 15.98 16.98
N ILE A 112 0.38 17.13 16.46
CA ILE A 112 0.15 17.37 15.02
C ILE A 112 1.39 16.98 14.19
N ALA A 113 2.58 17.35 14.65
CA ALA A 113 3.81 17.04 13.93
C ALA A 113 4.17 15.55 13.89
N ARG A 114 3.95 14.82 14.98
CA ARG A 114 4.12 13.37 15.01
C ARG A 114 3.07 12.69 14.14
N ASN A 115 1.81 13.12 14.21
CA ASN A 115 0.74 12.55 13.39
C ASN A 115 1.01 12.73 11.89
N GLY A 116 1.40 13.94 11.48
CA GLY A 116 1.76 14.23 10.09
C GLY A 116 2.95 13.40 9.61
N ARG A 117 4.00 13.23 10.43
CA ARG A 117 5.15 12.38 10.08
C ARG A 117 4.79 10.88 10.01
N ILE A 118 3.94 10.41 10.93
CA ILE A 118 3.43 9.04 10.89
C ILE A 118 2.65 8.82 9.60
N SER A 119 1.71 9.70 9.26
CA SER A 119 0.94 9.60 8.02
C SER A 119 1.79 9.75 6.76
N ALA A 120 2.84 10.57 6.77
CA ALA A 120 3.76 10.65 5.63
C ALA A 120 4.53 9.34 5.39
N ALA A 121 4.73 8.52 6.42
CA ALA A 121 5.56 7.33 6.35
C ALA A 121 4.97 6.23 5.45
N GLY A 122 3.64 6.09 5.40
CA GLY A 122 2.95 5.14 4.53
C GLY A 122 3.17 5.45 3.04
N PRO A 123 2.75 6.62 2.53
CA PRO A 123 2.97 7.03 1.14
C PRO A 123 4.45 7.04 0.75
N MET A 124 5.36 7.40 1.65
CA MET A 124 6.80 7.32 1.42
C MET A 124 7.26 5.88 1.17
N THR A 125 6.78 4.91 1.94
CA THR A 125 7.06 3.48 1.69
C THR A 125 6.61 3.06 0.30
N ASN A 126 5.40 3.44 -0.12
CA ASN A 126 4.94 3.10 -1.46
C ASN A 126 5.76 3.77 -2.56
N ILE A 127 6.20 5.03 -2.37
CA ILE A 127 7.13 5.68 -3.32
C ILE A 127 8.43 4.89 -3.44
N VAL A 128 9.02 4.46 -2.32
CA VAL A 128 10.26 3.67 -2.31
C VAL A 128 10.06 2.32 -3.01
N LEU A 129 8.94 1.63 -2.75
CA LEU A 129 8.62 0.38 -3.43
C LEU A 129 8.41 0.59 -4.93
N ALA A 130 7.69 1.65 -5.32
CA ALA A 130 7.49 2.00 -6.72
C ALA A 130 8.83 2.27 -7.42
N ALA A 131 9.75 2.99 -6.77
CA ALA A 131 11.09 3.25 -7.28
C ALA A 131 11.93 1.97 -7.39
N ALA A 132 11.84 1.06 -6.43
CA ALA A 132 12.52 -0.23 -6.48
C ALA A 132 12.03 -1.09 -7.65
N PHE A 133 10.72 -1.24 -7.82
CA PHE A 133 10.14 -1.98 -8.95
C PHE A 133 10.43 -1.29 -10.29
N LEU A 134 10.41 0.04 -10.35
CA LEU A 134 10.79 0.80 -11.54
C LEU A 134 12.27 0.61 -11.88
N GLY A 135 13.16 0.59 -10.88
CA GLY A 135 14.58 0.28 -11.08
C GLY A 135 14.78 -1.11 -11.67
N VAL A 136 14.07 -2.12 -11.14
CA VAL A 136 14.05 -3.47 -11.74
C VAL A 136 13.55 -3.42 -13.18
N LYS A 137 12.48 -2.67 -13.44
CA LYS A 137 11.90 -2.54 -14.79
C LYS A 137 12.93 -1.97 -15.78
N ILE A 138 13.53 -0.83 -15.45
CA ILE A 138 14.48 -0.12 -16.32
C ILE A 138 15.76 -0.93 -16.54
N LEU A 139 16.30 -1.55 -15.49
CA LEU A 139 17.60 -2.21 -15.55
C LEU A 139 17.53 -3.62 -16.13
N LEU A 140 16.43 -4.36 -15.91
CA LEU A 140 16.35 -5.78 -16.25
C LEU A 140 15.43 -6.08 -17.43
N LEU A 141 14.38 -5.29 -17.69
CA LEU A 141 13.43 -5.62 -18.78
C LEU A 141 14.01 -5.46 -20.18
N PRO A 142 15.03 -4.63 -20.47
CA PRO A 142 15.70 -4.66 -21.76
C PRO A 142 16.29 -6.04 -22.09
N PHE A 143 16.66 -6.82 -21.08
CA PHE A 143 17.20 -8.18 -21.23
C PHE A 143 16.13 -9.26 -21.06
N PHE A 144 15.14 -9.01 -20.21
CA PHE A 144 14.04 -9.93 -19.89
C PHE A 144 12.68 -9.24 -20.09
N PRO A 145 12.26 -8.99 -21.34
CA PRO A 145 11.10 -8.15 -21.64
C PRO A 145 9.75 -8.82 -21.34
N SER A 146 9.73 -10.11 -21.05
CA SER A 146 8.52 -10.88 -20.82
C SER A 146 8.65 -11.85 -19.64
N GLY A 147 7.53 -12.44 -19.24
CA GLY A 147 7.47 -13.37 -18.13
C GLY A 147 7.17 -12.71 -16.78
N LEU A 148 7.31 -13.50 -15.71
CA LEU A 148 6.85 -13.11 -14.36
C LEU A 148 7.58 -11.88 -13.82
N LEU A 149 8.90 -11.79 -14.03
CA LEU A 149 9.69 -10.65 -13.57
C LEU A 149 9.22 -9.34 -14.22
N ALA A 150 8.97 -9.36 -15.53
CA ALA A 150 8.46 -8.21 -16.27
C ALA A 150 7.11 -7.73 -15.76
N GLN A 151 6.21 -8.67 -15.47
CA GLN A 151 4.88 -8.38 -14.93
C GLN A 151 4.95 -7.85 -13.50
N VAL A 152 5.74 -8.47 -12.61
CA VAL A 152 5.93 -8.01 -11.23
C VAL A 152 6.56 -6.62 -11.18
N ALA A 153 7.61 -6.36 -11.98
CA ALA A 153 8.26 -5.06 -12.01
C ALA A 153 7.34 -3.96 -12.52
N SER A 154 6.64 -4.21 -13.64
CA SER A 154 5.74 -3.23 -14.24
C SER A 154 4.52 -2.94 -13.36
N TYR A 155 3.85 -4.01 -12.89
CA TYR A 155 2.68 -3.88 -12.04
C TYR A 155 3.03 -3.38 -10.63
N GLY A 156 4.18 -3.79 -10.09
CA GLY A 156 4.67 -3.34 -8.79
C GLY A 156 4.99 -1.85 -8.76
N ALA A 157 5.61 -1.34 -9.83
CA ALA A 157 5.88 0.09 -9.98
C ALA A 157 4.58 0.89 -10.08
N SER A 158 3.66 0.48 -10.95
CA SER A 158 2.41 1.20 -11.18
C SER A 158 1.50 1.19 -9.95
N ILE A 159 1.30 0.04 -9.30
CA ILE A 159 0.36 -0.05 -8.18
C ILE A 159 0.88 0.64 -6.93
N ASN A 160 2.18 0.58 -6.63
CA ASN A 160 2.73 1.29 -5.48
C ASN A 160 2.73 2.81 -5.73
N ALA A 161 3.00 3.27 -6.95
CA ALA A 161 2.84 4.69 -7.27
C ALA A 161 1.37 5.14 -7.12
N TRP A 162 0.42 4.31 -7.57
CA TRP A 162 -1.01 4.57 -7.40
C TRP A 162 -1.40 4.63 -5.92
N LEU A 163 -0.96 3.68 -5.09
CA LEU A 163 -1.21 3.66 -3.65
C LEU A 163 -0.65 4.91 -2.96
N ALA A 164 0.51 5.40 -3.39
CA ALA A 164 1.09 6.63 -2.87
C ALA A 164 0.24 7.85 -3.21
N VAL A 165 -0.20 7.99 -4.47
CA VAL A 165 -1.09 9.08 -4.91
C VAL A 165 -2.42 9.02 -4.17
N PHE A 166 -3.04 7.83 -4.11
CA PHE A 166 -4.33 7.63 -3.46
C PHE A 166 -4.29 8.04 -1.99
N ASN A 167 -3.29 7.59 -1.23
CA ASN A 167 -3.17 7.96 0.18
C ASN A 167 -2.79 9.42 0.41
N MET A 168 -2.25 10.12 -0.59
CA MET A 168 -2.00 11.56 -0.52
C MET A 168 -3.23 12.41 -0.84
N LEU A 169 -4.39 11.84 -1.18
CA LEU A 169 -5.61 12.62 -1.36
C LEU A 169 -6.06 13.26 -0.02
N PRO A 170 -6.42 14.56 0.00
CA PRO A 170 -6.63 15.30 1.24
C PRO A 170 -8.06 15.19 1.79
N PHE A 171 -8.68 14.01 1.72
CA PHE A 171 -10.05 13.78 2.18
C PHE A 171 -10.25 12.37 2.75
N MET A 172 -11.42 12.08 3.31
CA MET A 172 -11.82 10.76 3.85
C MET A 172 -10.88 10.17 4.93
N GLY A 173 -10.11 11.02 5.63
CA GLY A 173 -9.20 10.57 6.69
C GLY A 173 -7.92 9.86 6.19
N LEU A 174 -7.65 9.90 4.89
CA LEU A 174 -6.42 9.41 4.27
C LEU A 174 -5.20 10.18 4.78
N ASP A 175 -4.00 9.63 4.58
CA ASP A 175 -2.77 10.21 5.10
C ASP A 175 -2.52 11.64 4.66
N GLY A 176 -2.82 11.95 3.40
CA GLY A 176 -2.66 13.27 2.81
C GLY A 176 -3.36 14.35 3.62
N SER A 177 -4.54 14.06 4.19
CA SER A 177 -5.26 15.02 5.03
C SER A 177 -4.48 15.39 6.30
N LYS A 178 -3.83 14.41 6.97
CA LYS A 178 -3.03 14.63 8.17
C LYS A 178 -1.67 15.26 7.85
N VAL A 179 -1.06 14.88 6.72
CA VAL A 179 0.19 15.49 6.25
C VAL A 179 -0.04 16.96 5.89
N LEU A 180 -1.13 17.27 5.17
CA LEU A 180 -1.51 18.64 4.80
C LEU A 180 -1.76 19.50 6.04
N TYR A 181 -2.48 18.97 7.02
CA TYR A 181 -2.75 19.66 8.28
C TYR A 181 -1.47 19.93 9.08
N TRP A 182 -0.48 19.03 9.01
CA TRP A 182 0.81 19.23 9.66
C TRP A 182 1.71 20.24 8.92
N ASN A 183 1.89 20.06 7.61
CA ASN A 183 2.83 20.85 6.81
C ASN A 183 2.47 20.79 5.32
N THR A 184 1.96 21.90 4.79
CA THR A 184 1.58 22.05 3.38
C THR A 184 2.74 21.81 2.40
N ARG A 185 3.98 22.18 2.76
CA ARG A 185 5.15 21.97 1.89
C ARG A 185 5.51 20.49 1.81
N ALA A 186 5.50 19.79 2.94
CA ALA A 186 5.73 18.35 2.99
C ALA A 186 4.66 17.59 2.21
N TYR A 187 3.39 18.00 2.36
CA TYR A 187 2.28 17.47 1.58
C TYR A 187 2.50 17.66 0.07
N ALA A 188 2.78 18.89 -0.37
CA ALA A 188 2.99 19.19 -1.78
C ALA A 188 4.16 18.38 -2.34
N ALA A 189 5.29 18.32 -1.63
CA ALA A 189 6.47 17.56 -2.04
C ALA A 189 6.16 16.06 -2.21
N LEU A 190 5.47 15.45 -1.23
CA LEU A 190 5.09 14.04 -1.31
C LEU A 190 4.09 13.79 -2.43
N LEU A 191 3.09 14.65 -2.61
CA LEU A 191 2.11 14.52 -3.68
C LEU A 191 2.77 14.63 -5.05
N PHE A 192 3.65 15.61 -5.26
CA PHE A 192 4.41 15.75 -6.51
C PHE A 192 5.30 14.53 -6.77
N LEU A 193 5.95 14.01 -5.73
CA LEU A 193 6.77 12.80 -5.84
C LEU A 193 5.92 11.58 -6.19
N SER A 194 4.76 11.39 -5.55
CA SER A 194 3.82 10.30 -5.87
C SER A 194 3.32 10.39 -7.31
N ILE A 195 2.90 11.57 -7.76
CA ILE A 195 2.44 11.80 -9.14
C ILE A 195 3.58 11.58 -10.13
N GLY A 196 4.77 12.13 -9.86
CA GLY A 196 5.95 11.93 -10.70
C GLY A 196 6.31 10.45 -10.86
N MET A 197 6.32 9.71 -9.76
CA MET A 197 6.51 8.25 -9.78
C MET A 197 5.42 7.53 -10.59
N MET A 198 4.16 7.97 -10.48
CA MET A 198 3.05 7.41 -11.24
C MET A 198 3.23 7.62 -12.74
N VAL A 199 3.63 8.81 -13.17
CA VAL A 199 3.92 9.10 -14.58
C VAL A 199 5.09 8.25 -15.07
N LEU A 200 6.19 8.21 -14.33
CA LEU A 200 7.38 7.43 -14.70
C LEU A 200 7.10 5.93 -14.81
N ALA A 201 6.28 5.37 -13.91
CA ALA A 201 5.94 3.96 -13.92
C ALA A 201 5.18 3.52 -15.20
N HIS A 202 4.48 4.44 -15.85
CA HIS A 202 3.71 4.20 -17.08
C HIS A 202 4.41 4.67 -18.36
N ALA A 203 5.35 5.62 -18.25
CA ALA A 203 6.04 6.21 -19.40
C ALA A 203 7.26 5.42 -19.88
N VAL A 204 7.94 4.72 -18.95
CA VAL A 204 9.06 3.81 -19.23
C VAL A 204 8.55 2.39 -19.27
#